data_AF-A0A086KDG1-F1
#
_entry.id   AF-A0A086KDG1-F1
#
_cell.length_a   1.000
_cell.length_b   1.000
_cell.length_c   1.000
_cell.angle_alpha   90.00
_cell.angle_beta   90.00
_cell.angle_gamma   90.00
#
_symmetry.space_group_name_H-M   'P 1'
#
loop_
_entity.id
_entity.type
_entity.pdbx_description
1 polymer ?
#
loop_
_entity_poly.entity_id
_entity_poly.type
_entity_poly.pdbx_seq_one_letter_code
_entity_poly.pdbx_strand_id
1 'polypeptide(L)'
;RRGFADDSDAPLSDPLAEKMRRQKLVEEADKRLMDDLFSGCERPADYVPPTAASAVAAAARAKMTKAAAPVVDPVDAVALRSYKDCEQFATKLGKKIRESPAKSPAWLRLLDLLIKDCSPKMDMKDLVSLQKKLQSAVADREKESKQIVEKKKKPNDVGSKMKNYQDEVDMLYGDLSQDEEDDDEEAFL
;
A
#
# COMPACT_ATOMS: atom_id res chain seq x y z
N ARG A 1 34.40 -35.60 -43.96
CA ARG A 1 34.77 -35.70 -42.53
C ARG A 1 33.48 -35.89 -41.74
N ARG A 2 33.30 -37.05 -41.09
CA ARG A 2 32.13 -37.36 -40.24
C ARG A 2 32.06 -36.34 -39.10
N GLY A 3 30.91 -35.69 -38.93
CA GLY A 3 30.62 -34.87 -37.76
C GLY A 3 30.46 -35.78 -36.55
N PHE A 4 31.21 -35.48 -35.50
CA PHE A 4 31.00 -36.05 -34.17
C PHE A 4 29.71 -35.45 -33.63
N ALA A 5 28.60 -36.17 -33.73
CA ALA A 5 27.48 -35.94 -32.83
C ALA A 5 27.89 -36.59 -31.50
N ASP A 6 28.11 -35.75 -30.49
CA ASP A 6 28.47 -36.19 -29.16
C ASP A 6 27.26 -36.95 -28.56
N ASP A 7 27.47 -38.19 -28.10
CA ASP A 7 26.42 -39.07 -27.54
C ASP A 7 25.70 -38.47 -26.31
N SER A 8 26.17 -37.32 -25.82
CA SER A 8 25.55 -36.52 -24.75
C SER A 8 24.22 -35.87 -25.14
N ASP A 9 23.84 -35.89 -26.43
CA ASP A 9 22.60 -35.30 -26.93
C ASP A 9 21.40 -36.26 -27.11
N ALA A 10 21.54 -37.51 -26.65
CA ALA A 10 20.45 -38.50 -26.69
C ALA A 10 19.44 -38.31 -25.54
N PRO A 11 18.10 -38.34 -25.80
CA PRO A 11 17.08 -38.27 -24.75
C PRO A 11 17.23 -39.41 -23.73
N LEU A 12 17.22 -39.08 -22.44
CA LEU A 12 17.30 -40.06 -21.36
C LEU A 12 15.89 -40.48 -20.91
N SER A 13 15.73 -41.76 -20.57
CA SER A 13 14.44 -42.35 -20.17
C SER A 13 14.00 -42.00 -18.75
N ASP A 14 14.88 -41.45 -17.92
CA ASP A 14 14.58 -41.01 -16.55
C ASP A 14 14.18 -39.51 -16.53
N PRO A 15 12.96 -39.15 -16.09
CA PRO A 15 12.46 -37.77 -16.07
C PRO A 15 13.36 -36.75 -15.35
N LEU A 16 14.08 -37.16 -14.28
CA LEU A 16 14.97 -36.26 -13.54
C LEU A 16 16.30 -36.05 -14.26
N ALA A 17 16.86 -37.11 -14.85
CA ALA A 17 18.09 -37.05 -15.61
C ALA A 17 17.92 -36.23 -16.91
N GLU A 18 16.77 -36.40 -17.59
CA GLU A 18 16.42 -35.64 -18.80
C GLU A 18 16.22 -34.15 -18.50
N LYS A 19 15.58 -33.81 -17.36
CA LYS A 19 15.46 -32.42 -16.92
C LYS A 19 16.82 -31.76 -16.65
N MET A 20 17.71 -32.48 -15.97
CA MET A 20 19.07 -32.00 -15.69
C MET A 20 19.89 -31.85 -16.97
N ARG A 21 19.71 -32.74 -17.95
CA ARG A 21 20.36 -32.63 -19.26
C ARG A 21 19.88 -31.39 -20.01
N ARG A 22 18.56 -31.16 -20.08
CA ARG A 22 17.98 -29.97 -20.72
C ARG A 22 18.47 -28.70 -20.05
N GLN A 23 18.53 -28.69 -18.72
CA GLN A 23 19.07 -27.56 -17.99
C GLN A 23 20.53 -27.27 -18.38
N LYS A 24 21.38 -28.30 -18.46
CA LYS A 24 22.78 -28.13 -18.90
C LYS A 24 22.91 -27.60 -20.32
N LEU A 25 22.09 -28.09 -21.25
CA LEU A 25 22.10 -27.59 -22.64
C LEU A 25 21.68 -26.13 -22.74
N VAL A 26 20.69 -25.71 -21.94
CA VAL A 26 20.27 -24.31 -21.85
C VAL A 26 21.38 -23.46 -21.24
N GLU A 27 21.99 -23.89 -20.14
CA GLU A 27 23.09 -23.18 -19.48
C GLU A 27 24.32 -23.04 -20.40
N GLU A 28 24.62 -24.05 -21.22
CA GLU A 28 25.71 -24.01 -22.20
C GLU A 28 25.42 -23.06 -23.37
N ALA A 29 24.17 -23.04 -23.86
CA ALA A 29 23.73 -22.11 -24.88
C ALA A 29 23.76 -20.66 -24.36
N ASP A 30 23.25 -20.42 -23.14
CA ASP A 30 23.28 -19.12 -22.49
C ASP A 30 24.72 -18.66 -22.23
N LYS A 31 25.61 -19.57 -21.83
CA LYS A 31 27.03 -19.24 -21.63
C LYS A 31 27.69 -18.80 -22.93
N ARG A 32 27.46 -19.52 -24.04
CA ARG A 32 27.98 -19.12 -25.37
C ARG A 32 27.44 -17.76 -25.79
N LEU A 33 26.16 -17.50 -25.54
CA LEU A 33 25.53 -16.21 -25.83
C LEU A 33 26.15 -15.08 -25.00
N MET A 34 26.38 -15.29 -23.70
CA MET A 34 27.03 -14.31 -22.82
C MET A 34 28.48 -14.05 -23.24
N ASP A 35 29.23 -15.10 -23.61
CA ASP A 35 30.61 -14.95 -24.08
C ASP A 35 30.67 -14.14 -25.38
N ASP A 36 29.69 -14.28 -26.28
CA ASP A 36 29.58 -13.48 -27.51
C ASP A 36 29.17 -12.02 -27.24
N LEU A 37 28.14 -11.81 -26.40
CA LEU A 37 27.66 -10.47 -26.00
C LEU A 37 28.73 -9.63 -25.33
N PHE A 38 29.65 -10.26 -24.58
CA PHE A 38 30.70 -9.58 -23.82
C PHE A 38 32.11 -9.81 -24.37
N SER A 39 32.27 -10.39 -25.57
CA SER A 39 33.60 -10.71 -26.14
C SER A 39 34.47 -9.48 -26.38
N GLY A 40 33.86 -8.31 -26.57
CA GLY A 40 34.53 -7.02 -26.75
C GLY A 40 34.64 -6.14 -25.50
N CYS A 41 34.14 -6.60 -24.35
CA CYS A 41 34.24 -5.84 -23.11
C CYS A 41 35.55 -6.21 -22.39
N GLU A 42 36.44 -5.23 -22.20
CA GLU A 42 37.63 -5.41 -21.37
C GLU A 42 37.20 -5.81 -19.95
N ARG A 43 37.69 -6.97 -19.55
CA ARG A 43 37.50 -7.48 -18.19
C ARG A 43 38.42 -6.68 -17.26
N PRO A 44 37.92 -6.10 -16.17
CA PRO A 44 38.75 -5.31 -15.25
C PRO A 44 39.98 -6.10 -14.81
N ALA A 45 41.13 -5.43 -14.70
CA ALA A 45 42.41 -6.07 -14.36
C ALA A 45 42.38 -6.84 -13.03
N ASP A 46 41.45 -6.48 -12.12
CA ASP A 46 41.25 -7.12 -10.83
C ASP A 46 40.27 -8.32 -10.87
N TYR A 47 39.77 -8.69 -12.05
CA TYR A 47 38.89 -9.85 -12.18
C TYR A 47 39.71 -11.13 -12.04
N VAL A 48 39.50 -11.85 -10.95
CA VAL A 48 39.98 -13.21 -10.77
C VAL A 48 38.82 -14.16 -11.07
N PRO A 49 38.91 -15.04 -12.09
CA PRO A 49 37.89 -16.05 -12.32
C PRO A 49 37.74 -16.93 -11.07
N PRO A 50 36.51 -17.20 -10.61
CA PRO A 50 36.31 -18.07 -9.48
C PRO A 50 36.83 -19.46 -9.85
N THR A 51 37.98 -19.84 -9.27
CA THR A 51 38.49 -21.20 -9.37
C THR A 51 37.51 -22.14 -8.67
N ALA A 52 37.46 -23.41 -9.07
CA ALA A 52 36.60 -24.41 -8.43
C ALA A 52 36.78 -24.41 -6.89
N ALA A 53 38.01 -24.18 -6.40
CA ALA A 53 38.33 -24.03 -4.98
C ALA A 53 37.69 -22.78 -4.31
N SER A 54 37.60 -21.65 -5.02
CA SER A 54 36.92 -20.43 -4.57
C SER A 54 35.40 -20.62 -4.47
N ALA A 55 34.80 -21.37 -5.39
CA ALA A 55 33.37 -21.67 -5.36
C ALA A 55 33.00 -22.58 -4.17
N VAL A 56 33.83 -23.56 -3.81
CA VAL A 56 33.57 -24.42 -2.63
C VAL A 56 33.78 -23.64 -1.32
N ALA A 57 34.78 -22.76 -1.26
CA ALA A 57 35.02 -21.90 -0.10
C ALA A 57 33.92 -20.83 0.09
N ALA A 58 33.40 -20.27 -1.00
CA ALA A 58 32.25 -19.36 -0.98
C ALA A 58 30.96 -20.08 -0.57
N ALA A 59 30.74 -21.31 -1.03
CA ALA A 59 29.60 -22.14 -0.62
C ALA A 59 29.69 -22.58 0.86
N ALA A 60 30.90 -22.83 1.38
CA ALA A 60 31.11 -23.11 2.80
C ALA A 60 30.89 -21.86 3.68
N ARG A 61 31.35 -20.68 3.23
CA ARG A 61 31.08 -19.40 3.91
C ARG A 61 29.59 -19.00 3.84
N ALA A 62 28.90 -19.28 2.74
CA ALA A 62 27.47 -19.03 2.58
C ALA A 62 26.58 -19.95 3.46
N LYS A 63 27.09 -21.11 3.86
CA LYS A 63 26.41 -21.99 4.84
C LYS A 63 26.70 -21.62 6.29
N MET A 64 27.76 -20.86 6.56
CA MET A 64 28.12 -20.41 7.92
C MET A 64 27.55 -19.02 8.28
N THR A 65 26.98 -18.29 7.32
CA THR A 65 26.25 -17.03 7.55
C THR A 65 24.73 -17.18 7.60
N LYS A 66 24.20 -18.41 7.56
CA LYS A 66 22.83 -18.70 8.04
C LYS A 66 22.79 -18.87 9.57
N ALA A 67 23.53 -18.02 10.30
CA ALA A 67 23.07 -17.66 11.62
C ALA A 67 21.86 -16.74 11.37
N ALA A 68 20.67 -17.16 11.79
CA ALA A 68 19.50 -16.30 11.78
C ALA A 68 19.90 -14.97 12.41
N ALA A 69 19.95 -13.90 11.60
CA ALA A 69 20.10 -12.57 12.15
C ALA A 69 19.05 -12.44 13.25
N PRO A 70 19.41 -12.02 14.47
CA PRO A 70 18.41 -11.82 15.49
C PRO A 70 17.33 -10.95 14.87
N VAL A 71 16.08 -11.41 14.96
CA VAL A 71 14.92 -10.58 14.66
C VAL A 71 14.94 -9.49 15.72
N VAL A 72 15.76 -8.46 15.49
CA VAL A 72 15.79 -7.27 16.32
C VAL A 72 14.44 -6.64 16.10
N ASP A 73 13.61 -6.62 17.15
CA ASP A 73 12.34 -5.93 17.10
C ASP A 73 12.65 -4.46 16.77
N PRO A 74 12.20 -3.95 15.61
CA PRO A 74 12.48 -2.58 15.20
C PRO A 74 11.87 -1.55 16.16
N VAL A 75 10.97 -1.97 17.06
CA VAL A 75 10.36 -1.12 18.09
C VAL A 75 11.19 -1.08 19.37
N ASP A 76 11.92 -2.15 19.73
CA ASP A 76 12.76 -2.18 20.95
C ASP A 76 13.89 -1.14 20.91
N ALA A 77 14.36 -0.80 19.71
CA ALA A 77 15.37 0.24 19.51
C ALA A 77 14.82 1.67 19.56
N VAL A 78 13.48 1.86 19.61
CA VAL A 78 12.85 3.19 19.58
C VAL A 78 12.67 3.72 21.00
N ALA A 79 13.48 4.71 21.37
CA ALA A 79 13.32 5.45 22.62
C ALA A 79 12.52 6.75 22.38
N LEU A 80 11.30 6.82 22.92
CA LEU A 80 10.44 8.02 22.84
C LEU A 80 10.73 8.98 24.00
N ARG A 81 11.89 9.67 23.96
CA ARG A 81 12.33 10.57 25.04
C ARG A 81 12.08 12.04 24.75
N SER A 82 12.10 12.43 23.48
CA SER A 82 11.87 13.80 23.04
C SER A 82 10.67 13.91 22.12
N TYR A 83 10.15 15.14 21.99
CA TYR A 83 9.10 15.46 21.03
C TYR A 83 9.49 15.06 19.59
N LYS A 84 10.76 15.27 19.20
CA LYS A 84 11.28 14.87 17.89
C LYS A 84 11.25 13.36 17.67
N ASP A 85 11.49 12.57 18.71
CA ASP A 85 11.45 11.10 18.62
C ASP A 85 10.02 10.61 18.35
N CYS A 86 9.03 11.23 19.00
CA CYS A 86 7.61 10.97 18.76
C CYS A 86 7.19 11.30 17.32
N GLU A 87 7.63 12.44 16.78
CA GLU A 87 7.34 12.81 15.38
C GLU A 87 7.97 11.85 14.37
N GLN A 88 9.22 11.46 14.59
CA GLN A 88 9.91 10.51 13.71
C GLN A 88 9.28 9.13 13.75
N PHE A 89 8.90 8.64 14.94
CA PHE A 89 8.18 7.38 15.11
C PHE A 89 6.83 7.43 14.39
N ALA A 90 6.04 8.48 14.60
CA ALA A 90 4.76 8.66 13.93
C ALA A 90 4.90 8.71 12.40
N THR A 91 5.94 9.36 11.88
CA THR A 91 6.21 9.44 10.43
C THR A 91 6.57 8.07 9.85
N LYS A 92 7.43 7.30 10.53
CA LYS A 92 7.78 5.93 10.13
C LYS A 92 6.55 5.01 10.14
N LEU A 93 5.76 5.07 11.22
CA LEU A 93 4.51 4.31 11.34
C LEU A 93 3.51 4.72 10.25
N GLY A 94 3.39 6.02 9.95
CA GLY A 94 2.49 6.54 8.92
C GLY A 94 2.80 6.08 7.50
N LYS A 95 4.06 5.73 7.17
CA LYS A 95 4.40 5.07 5.90
C LYS A 95 3.86 3.64 5.88
N LYS A 96 4.07 2.88 6.97
CA LYS A 96 3.56 1.52 7.13
C LYS A 96 2.04 1.43 7.15
N ILE A 97 1.36 2.42 7.71
CA ILE A 97 -0.12 2.49 7.68
C ILE A 97 -0.62 2.60 6.24
N ARG A 98 -0.02 3.47 5.43
CA ARG A 98 -0.44 3.69 4.03
C ARG A 98 -0.17 2.49 3.12
N GLU A 99 0.91 1.76 3.37
CA GLU A 99 1.29 0.57 2.61
C GLU A 99 0.55 -0.70 3.06
N SER A 100 -0.13 -0.66 4.22
CA SER A 100 -0.72 -1.86 4.82
C SER A 100 -2.07 -2.20 4.20
N PRO A 101 -2.35 -3.50 3.94
CA PRO A 101 -3.62 -3.97 3.40
C PRO A 101 -4.74 -4.02 4.47
N ALA A 102 -4.48 -3.60 5.70
CA ALA A 102 -5.44 -3.73 6.80
C ALA A 102 -6.67 -2.83 6.60
N LYS A 103 -7.84 -3.37 6.96
CA LYS A 103 -9.13 -2.67 6.85
C LYS A 103 -9.36 -1.70 8.01
N SER A 104 -10.29 -0.76 7.82
CA SER A 104 -10.67 0.29 8.80
C SER A 104 -10.74 -0.17 10.27
N PRO A 105 -11.37 -1.31 10.62
CA PRO A 105 -11.46 -1.74 12.02
C PRO A 105 -10.12 -2.00 12.71
N ALA A 106 -9.10 -2.45 11.97
CA ALA A 106 -7.77 -2.69 12.53
C ALA A 106 -7.09 -1.37 12.95
N TRP A 107 -7.29 -0.31 12.16
CA TRP A 107 -6.74 1.01 12.44
C TRP A 107 -7.43 1.69 13.62
N LEU A 108 -8.74 1.52 13.76
CA LEU A 108 -9.47 1.99 14.93
C LEU A 108 -8.92 1.32 16.20
N ARG A 109 -8.74 -0.01 16.17
CA ARG A 109 -8.22 -0.75 17.32
C ARG A 109 -6.80 -0.33 17.71
N LEU A 110 -5.94 -0.04 16.73
CA LEU A 110 -4.60 0.50 16.96
C LEU A 110 -4.65 1.86 17.67
N LEU A 111 -5.50 2.78 17.18
CA LEU A 111 -5.66 4.09 17.78
C LEU A 111 -6.23 4.00 19.20
N ASP A 112 -7.18 3.11 19.47
CA ASP A 112 -7.72 2.89 20.82
C ASP A 112 -6.64 2.46 21.82
N LEU A 113 -5.73 1.56 21.41
CA LEU A 113 -4.61 1.15 22.26
C LEU A 113 -3.68 2.32 22.55
N LEU A 114 -3.27 3.04 21.50
CA LEU A 114 -2.35 4.16 21.64
C LEU A 114 -2.94 5.30 22.49
N ILE A 115 -4.22 5.63 22.29
CA ILE A 115 -4.88 6.67 23.07
C ILE A 115 -4.99 6.26 24.54
N LYS A 116 -5.30 4.98 24.82
CA LYS A 116 -5.37 4.47 26.20
C LYS A 116 -4.03 4.61 26.93
N ASP A 117 -2.92 4.29 26.26
CA ASP A 117 -1.58 4.35 26.85
C ASP A 117 -1.04 5.80 26.94
N CYS A 118 -1.45 6.68 26.03
CA CYS A 118 -1.09 8.09 26.03
C CYS A 118 -1.93 8.92 27.01
N SER A 119 -3.19 8.55 27.25
CA SER A 119 -4.13 9.30 28.09
C SER A 119 -3.59 9.71 29.47
N PRO A 120 -2.92 8.84 30.26
CA PRO A 120 -2.39 9.25 31.56
C PRO A 120 -1.19 10.22 31.48
N LYS A 121 -0.56 10.35 30.31
CA LYS A 121 0.56 11.28 30.07
C LYS A 121 0.10 12.62 29.46
N MET A 122 -1.19 12.75 29.15
CA MET A 122 -1.78 13.96 28.56
C MET A 122 -2.57 14.74 29.59
N ASP A 123 -2.54 16.07 29.48
CA ASP A 123 -3.37 16.94 30.29
C ASP A 123 -4.79 17.03 29.70
N MET A 124 -5.78 17.41 30.52
CA MET A 124 -7.19 17.48 30.12
C MET A 124 -7.40 18.42 28.93
N LYS A 125 -6.67 19.54 28.88
CA LYS A 125 -6.70 20.49 27.76
C LYS A 125 -6.25 19.87 26.43
N ASP A 126 -5.29 18.93 26.48
CA ASP A 126 -4.75 18.26 25.30
C ASP A 126 -5.72 17.20 24.79
N LEU A 127 -6.39 16.49 25.70
CA LEU A 127 -7.46 15.54 25.37
C LEU A 127 -8.65 16.25 24.71
N VAL A 128 -9.07 17.41 25.24
CA VAL A 128 -10.12 18.23 24.62
C VAL A 128 -9.68 18.74 23.23
N SER A 129 -8.42 19.13 23.08
CA SER A 129 -7.88 19.53 21.78
C SER A 129 -7.85 18.39 20.77
N LEU A 130 -7.53 17.16 21.21
CA LEU A 130 -7.59 15.96 20.38
C LEU A 130 -9.03 15.62 19.97
N GLN A 131 -10.00 15.73 20.89
CA GLN A 131 -11.42 15.54 20.60
C GLN A 131 -11.91 16.48 19.48
N LYS A 132 -11.56 17.78 19.56
CA LYS A 132 -11.91 18.76 18.52
C LYS A 132 -11.30 18.41 17.16
N LYS A 133 -10.04 17.96 17.14
CA LYS A 133 -9.37 17.50 15.90
C LYS A 133 -10.07 16.28 15.29
N LEU A 134 -10.49 15.32 16.11
CA LEU A 134 -11.25 14.15 15.64
C LEU A 134 -12.62 14.54 15.08
N GLN A 135 -13.34 15.45 15.75
CA GLN A 135 -14.63 15.97 15.25
C GLN A 135 -14.47 16.68 13.90
N SER A 136 -13.41 17.48 13.71
CA SER A 136 -13.09 18.08 12.41
C SER A 136 -12.85 17.02 11.34
N ALA A 137 -12.08 15.98 11.64
CA ALA A 137 -11.81 14.89 10.70
C ALA A 137 -13.08 14.12 10.31
N VAL A 138 -14.03 13.94 11.24
CA VAL A 138 -15.35 13.35 10.93
C VAL A 138 -16.12 14.26 9.96
N ALA A 139 -16.20 15.56 10.23
CA ALA A 139 -16.90 16.50 9.36
C ALA A 139 -16.28 16.55 7.94
N ASP A 140 -14.96 16.48 7.83
CA ASP A 140 -14.27 16.44 6.53
C ASP A 140 -14.55 15.14 5.78
N ARG A 141 -14.59 13.99 6.47
CA ARG A 141 -14.98 12.71 5.88
C ARG A 141 -16.44 12.67 5.42
N GLU A 142 -17.35 13.29 6.17
CA GLU A 142 -18.75 13.41 5.75
C GLU A 142 -18.88 14.26 4.47
N LYS A 143 -18.14 15.37 4.37
CA LYS A 143 -18.09 16.19 3.15
C LYS A 143 -17.53 15.41 1.96
N GLU A 144 -16.42 14.69 2.14
CA GLU A 144 -15.88 13.80 1.09
C GLU A 144 -16.90 12.75 0.66
N SER A 145 -17.58 12.10 1.61
CA SER A 145 -18.60 11.09 1.33
C SER A 145 -19.76 11.67 0.51
N LYS A 146 -20.25 12.86 0.87
CA LYS A 146 -21.30 13.58 0.10
C LYS A 146 -20.85 13.90 -1.32
N GLN A 147 -19.63 14.42 -1.50
CA GLN A 147 -19.08 14.70 -2.83
C GLN A 147 -18.91 13.45 -3.70
N ILE A 148 -18.56 12.30 -3.11
CA ILE A 148 -18.47 11.04 -3.85
C ILE A 148 -19.86 10.60 -4.33
N VAL A 149 -20.89 10.76 -3.50
CA VAL A 149 -22.29 10.47 -3.88
C VAL A 149 -22.76 11.43 -4.99
N GLU A 150 -22.42 12.71 -4.93
CA GLU A 150 -22.74 13.69 -5.96
C GLU A 150 -22.01 13.44 -7.28
N LYS A 151 -20.72 13.08 -7.24
CA LYS A 151 -19.93 12.73 -8.44
C LYS A 151 -20.41 11.46 -9.12
N LYS A 152 -20.98 10.51 -8.36
CA LYS A 152 -21.65 9.33 -8.91
C LYS A 152 -23.00 9.65 -9.57
N LYS A 153 -23.56 10.85 -9.39
CA LYS A 153 -24.90 11.19 -9.87
C LYS A 153 -24.99 11.74 -11.30
N LYS A 154 -23.93 12.20 -12.00
CA LYS A 154 -24.00 12.56 -13.45
C LYS A 154 -22.68 12.37 -14.22
N PRO A 155 -22.71 11.79 -15.44
CA PRO A 155 -22.81 12.63 -16.64
C PRO A 155 -23.70 12.06 -17.79
N ASN A 156 -24.90 11.54 -17.53
CA ASN A 156 -25.78 11.05 -18.61
C ASN A 156 -27.21 11.62 -18.59
N ASP A 157 -27.36 12.87 -18.16
CA ASP A 157 -28.66 13.55 -18.17
C ASP A 157 -28.52 14.95 -18.77
N VAL A 158 -28.33 14.97 -20.10
CA VAL A 158 -28.40 16.18 -20.94
C VAL A 158 -29.88 16.49 -21.29
N GLY A 159 -30.84 15.67 -20.85
CA GLY A 159 -32.27 15.80 -21.18
C GLY A 159 -33.13 16.52 -20.13
N SER A 160 -32.73 16.60 -18.86
CA SER A 160 -33.59 17.19 -17.80
C SER A 160 -33.40 18.68 -17.54
N LYS A 161 -32.71 19.43 -18.41
CA LYS A 161 -32.45 20.88 -18.22
C LYS A 161 -33.68 21.80 -18.35
N MET A 162 -34.91 21.28 -18.39
CA MET A 162 -36.11 22.09 -18.63
C MET A 162 -37.26 21.89 -17.64
N LYS A 163 -37.06 21.22 -16.50
CA LYS A 163 -38.19 20.86 -15.60
C LYS A 163 -38.16 21.39 -14.18
N ASN A 164 -37.21 22.24 -13.80
CA ASN A 164 -37.18 22.79 -12.43
C ASN A 164 -37.33 24.32 -12.40
N TYR A 165 -38.08 24.89 -13.34
CA TYR A 165 -38.49 26.29 -13.25
C TYR A 165 -39.33 26.53 -11.98
N GLN A 166 -40.15 25.55 -11.59
CA GLN A 166 -40.92 25.63 -10.35
C GLN A 166 -40.03 25.71 -9.11
N ASP A 167 -38.99 24.87 -9.02
CA ASP A 167 -38.04 24.89 -7.88
C ASP A 167 -37.20 26.17 -7.84
N GLU A 168 -36.85 26.74 -8.99
CA GLU A 168 -36.12 28.01 -9.04
C GLU A 168 -37.00 29.20 -8.62
N VAL A 169 -38.29 29.17 -8.97
CA VAL A 169 -39.28 30.16 -8.51
C VAL A 169 -39.52 30.02 -7.01
N ASP A 170 -39.59 28.80 -6.48
CA ASP A 170 -39.83 28.53 -5.06
C ASP A 170 -38.64 28.92 -4.17
N MET A 171 -37.40 28.73 -4.65
CA MET A 171 -36.22 29.23 -3.94
C MET A 171 -36.05 30.75 -3.99
N LEU A 172 -36.54 31.41 -5.05
CA LEU A 172 -36.38 32.86 -5.23
C LEU A 172 -37.50 33.66 -4.56
N TYR A 173 -38.73 33.13 -4.51
CA TYR A 173 -39.90 33.79 -3.96
C TYR A 173 -40.47 33.16 -2.69
N GLY A 174 -39.90 32.04 -2.21
CA GLY A 174 -40.10 31.47 -0.88
C GLY A 174 -41.57 31.44 -0.43
N ASP A 175 -42.31 30.40 -0.85
CA ASP A 175 -43.61 29.98 -0.30
C ASP A 175 -44.45 31.10 0.33
N LEU A 176 -45.02 31.97 -0.52
CA LEU A 176 -46.03 32.96 -0.12
C LEU A 176 -47.45 32.49 -0.48
N SER A 177 -47.69 31.18 -0.54
CA SER A 177 -49.03 30.62 -0.67
C SER A 177 -49.54 30.08 0.67
N GLN A 178 -50.09 31.01 1.44
CA GLN A 178 -51.44 30.87 2.00
C GLN A 178 -51.61 29.92 3.20
N ASP A 179 -51.60 30.52 4.40
CA ASP A 179 -52.57 30.18 5.45
C ASP A 179 -52.92 31.48 6.21
N GLU A 180 -53.43 32.46 5.45
CA GLU A 180 -54.34 33.49 5.97
C GLU A 180 -55.72 33.20 5.36
N GLU A 181 -56.49 32.33 6.01
CA GLU A 181 -57.94 32.38 5.98
C GLU A 181 -58.40 32.67 7.42
N ASP A 182 -58.60 33.96 7.71
CA ASP A 182 -59.52 34.43 8.74
C ASP A 182 -60.92 33.89 8.40
N ASP A 183 -61.58 33.24 9.36
CA ASP A 183 -63.05 33.26 9.43
C ASP A 183 -63.48 33.29 10.90
N ASP A 184 -63.97 34.47 11.29
CA ASP A 184 -64.72 34.71 12.52
C ASP A 184 -65.98 33.83 12.56
N GLU A 185 -66.24 33.06 13.62
CA GLU A 185 -67.61 32.95 14.16
C GLU A 185 -67.72 32.32 15.56
N GLU A 186 -68.56 32.99 16.34
CA GLU A 186 -69.00 32.80 17.70
C GLU A 186 -69.90 31.54 17.89
N ALA A 187 -69.96 31.05 19.13
CA ALA A 187 -71.13 30.46 19.78
C ALA A 187 -71.33 28.92 19.90
N PHE A 188 -71.56 28.52 21.16
CA PHE A 188 -72.34 27.36 21.68
C PHE A 188 -71.80 25.92 21.55
N LEU A 189 -71.19 25.39 22.63
CA LEU A 189 -71.86 24.59 23.69
C LEU A 189 -70.89 24.15 24.79
#